data_AF-A0A087S4N5-F1
#
_entry.id   AF-A0A087S4N5-F1
#
_cell.length_a   1.000
_cell.length_b   1.000
_cell.length_c   1.000
_cell.angle_alpha   90.00
_cell.angle_beta   90.00
_cell.angle_gamma   90.00
#
_symmetry.space_group_name_H-M   'P 1'
#
loop_
_entity.id
_entity.type
_entity.pdbx_description
1 polymer ?
#
loop_
_entity_poly.entity_id
_entity_poly.type
_entity_poly.pdbx_seq_one_letter_code
_entity_poly.pdbx_strand_id
1 'polypeptide(L)'
;MEINKPAINPVPKKMIIENLQEVGKNILDEKGIRVVISVPKGKELGPKTDNPRLGIKDGISILGTSGIVVPFSTASYAASIRQNLDVSIAMGNDTVVLTTGGRSEDFAKKIVDLPEHCFVQMGDFSGYTIQQCGKKNIKKAYVVGFIGKLAKMAAGVKQTHVKGSKVDMNFLAEFAKKVNADEKIIESIKKANTARHVSEIIQENNVDGFFELICIEVYKHMRKHCEEKVPIDVILFDFEGNILAREPKG
;
A
#
# COMPACT_ATOMS: atom_id res chain seq x y z
N MET A 1 12.05 -20.43 -24.03
CA MET A 1 12.39 -21.39 -22.96
C MET A 1 12.98 -22.62 -23.62
N GLU A 2 13.99 -23.23 -23.01
CA GLU A 2 14.53 -24.50 -23.50
C GLU A 2 13.62 -25.66 -23.08
N ILE A 3 13.45 -26.63 -23.98
CA ILE A 3 12.62 -27.82 -23.75
C ILE A 3 13.23 -28.66 -22.61
N ASN A 4 12.41 -29.21 -21.72
CA ASN A 4 12.79 -30.03 -20.55
C ASN A 4 13.58 -29.32 -19.43
N LYS A 5 13.58 -27.98 -19.37
CA LYS A 5 14.12 -27.22 -18.21
C LYS A 5 13.00 -26.65 -17.33
N PRO A 6 13.27 -26.35 -16.04
CA PRO A 6 12.33 -25.62 -15.19
C PRO A 6 11.91 -24.30 -15.86
N ALA A 7 10.62 -23.96 -15.77
CA ALA A 7 10.03 -22.77 -16.39
C ALA A 7 10.36 -21.49 -15.59
N ILE A 8 11.64 -21.16 -15.46
CA ILE A 8 12.14 -19.94 -14.81
C ILE A 8 12.73 -19.03 -15.90
N ASN A 9 12.16 -17.83 -16.05
CA ASN A 9 12.64 -16.89 -17.06
C ASN A 9 14.05 -16.35 -16.72
N PRO A 10 14.79 -15.81 -17.73
CA PRO A 10 16.14 -15.30 -17.51
C PRO A 10 16.23 -14.20 -16.45
N VAL A 11 15.28 -13.27 -16.43
CA VAL A 11 15.28 -12.15 -15.48
C VAL A 11 15.05 -12.62 -14.03
N PRO A 12 14.02 -13.43 -13.70
CA PRO A 12 13.90 -13.99 -12.35
C PRO A 12 15.10 -14.85 -11.95
N LYS A 13 15.68 -15.62 -12.88
CA LYS A 13 16.88 -16.41 -12.62
C LYS A 13 18.07 -15.51 -12.25
N LYS A 14 18.27 -14.41 -12.97
CA LYS A 14 19.29 -13.41 -12.67
C LYS A 14 19.05 -12.78 -11.29
N MET A 15 17.83 -12.35 -11.00
CA MET A 15 17.46 -11.77 -9.70
C MET A 15 17.73 -12.73 -8.54
N ILE A 16 17.41 -14.02 -8.67
CA ILE A 16 17.71 -15.04 -7.66
C ILE A 16 19.22 -15.13 -7.42
N ILE A 17 20.03 -15.15 -8.48
CA ILE A 17 21.49 -15.24 -8.38
C ILE A 17 22.06 -13.98 -7.69
N GLU A 18 21.61 -12.79 -8.09
CA GLU A 18 22.07 -11.53 -7.51
C GLU A 18 21.76 -11.45 -6.01
N ASN A 19 20.55 -11.84 -5.59
CA ASN A 19 20.18 -11.88 -4.17
C ASN A 19 21.03 -12.88 -3.37
N LEU A 20 21.33 -14.05 -3.94
CA LEU A 20 22.19 -15.05 -3.30
C LEU A 20 23.65 -14.56 -3.18
N GLN A 21 24.13 -13.82 -4.17
CA GLN A 21 25.47 -13.23 -4.15
C GLN A 21 25.58 -12.11 -3.10
N GLU A 22 24.56 -11.26 -3.02
CA GLU A 22 24.51 -10.15 -2.08
C GLU A 22 24.46 -10.65 -0.63
N VAL A 23 23.52 -11.54 -0.31
CA VAL A 23 23.32 -12.02 1.07
C VAL A 23 24.34 -13.11 1.46
N GLY A 24 24.77 -13.91 0.49
CA GLY A 24 25.60 -15.09 0.70
C GLY A 24 27.10 -14.87 0.48
N LYS A 25 27.58 -13.63 0.31
CA LYS A 25 28.96 -13.32 -0.08
C LYS A 25 30.01 -14.10 0.73
N ASN A 26 29.92 -14.03 2.07
CA ASN A 26 30.87 -14.71 2.97
C ASN A 26 30.85 -16.24 2.80
N ILE A 27 29.70 -16.83 2.45
CA ILE A 27 29.58 -18.27 2.20
C ILE A 27 30.18 -18.62 0.84
N LEU A 28 29.92 -17.78 -0.17
CA LEU A 28 30.34 -17.97 -1.55
C LEU A 28 31.85 -17.84 -1.75
N ASP A 29 32.55 -17.11 -0.88
CA ASP A 29 34.01 -17.01 -0.89
C ASP A 29 34.69 -18.36 -0.58
N GLU A 30 34.02 -19.24 0.17
CA GLU A 30 34.56 -20.54 0.58
C GLU A 30 33.85 -21.74 -0.08
N LYS A 31 32.55 -21.63 -0.39
CA LYS A 31 31.69 -22.75 -0.79
C LYS A 31 30.66 -22.35 -1.84
N GLY A 32 30.26 -23.31 -2.67
CA GLY A 32 29.11 -23.14 -3.57
C GLY A 32 27.77 -23.26 -2.84
N ILE A 33 26.75 -22.56 -3.35
CA ILE A 33 25.36 -22.69 -2.88
C ILE A 33 24.53 -23.47 -3.91
N ARG A 34 23.87 -24.55 -3.48
CA ARG A 34 22.86 -25.26 -4.28
C ARG A 34 21.47 -24.85 -3.79
N VAL A 35 20.68 -24.24 -4.67
CA VAL A 35 19.31 -23.82 -4.39
C VAL A 35 18.31 -24.69 -5.14
N VAL A 36 17.26 -25.12 -4.43
CA VAL A 36 16.09 -25.78 -5.02
C VAL A 36 14.90 -24.85 -4.85
N ILE A 37 14.36 -24.35 -5.95
CA ILE A 37 13.14 -23.54 -5.94
C ILE A 37 11.95 -24.49 -6.08
N SER A 38 11.05 -24.47 -5.10
CA SER A 38 9.84 -25.29 -5.10
C SER A 38 8.59 -24.43 -4.97
N VAL A 39 7.54 -24.79 -5.71
CA VAL A 39 6.19 -24.24 -5.53
C VAL A 39 5.29 -25.37 -5.01
N PRO A 40 5.00 -25.44 -3.69
CA PRO A 40 4.31 -26.58 -3.07
C PRO A 40 2.94 -26.94 -3.67
N LYS A 41 2.30 -26.01 -4.40
CA LYS A 41 1.04 -26.23 -5.12
C LYS A 41 1.14 -25.98 -6.63
N GLY A 42 2.36 -25.94 -7.18
CA GLY A 42 2.60 -25.58 -8.57
C GLY A 42 1.89 -26.51 -9.55
N LYS A 43 1.89 -27.81 -9.27
CA LYS A 43 1.21 -28.82 -10.12
C LYS A 43 -0.31 -28.65 -10.15
N GLU A 44 -0.92 -28.26 -9.02
CA GLU A 44 -2.37 -27.99 -8.93
C GLU A 44 -2.75 -26.66 -9.60
N LEU A 45 -1.89 -25.65 -9.47
CA LEU A 45 -2.13 -24.30 -9.99
C LEU A 45 -1.85 -24.19 -11.49
N GLY A 46 -0.88 -24.93 -12.02
CA GLY A 46 -0.47 -24.90 -13.43
C GLY A 46 -1.64 -24.96 -14.42
N PRO A 47 -2.54 -25.95 -14.33
CA PRO A 47 -3.70 -26.07 -15.21
C PRO A 47 -4.68 -24.88 -15.17
N LYS A 48 -4.65 -24.06 -14.11
CA LYS A 48 -5.55 -22.89 -13.90
C LYS A 48 -4.96 -21.58 -14.44
N THR A 49 -3.89 -21.65 -15.22
CA THR A 49 -3.14 -20.48 -15.74
C THR A 49 -2.93 -20.61 -17.25
N ASP A 50 -2.18 -19.70 -17.88
CA ASP A 50 -1.78 -19.84 -19.29
C ASP A 50 -0.61 -20.83 -19.51
N ASN A 51 -0.04 -21.42 -18.45
CA ASN A 51 1.06 -22.39 -18.54
C ASN A 51 0.77 -23.57 -19.51
N PRO A 52 -0.43 -24.18 -19.56
CA PRO A 52 -0.73 -25.27 -20.48
C PRO A 52 -0.63 -24.85 -21.95
N ARG A 53 -1.04 -23.62 -22.28
CA ARG A 53 -0.94 -23.06 -23.64
C ARG A 53 0.52 -22.84 -24.06
N LEU A 54 1.38 -22.57 -23.08
CA LEU A 54 2.82 -22.38 -23.28
C LEU A 54 3.60 -23.72 -23.26
N GLY A 55 2.91 -24.86 -23.18
CA GLY A 55 3.52 -26.19 -23.17
C GLY A 55 4.13 -26.59 -21.82
N ILE A 56 3.85 -25.85 -20.75
CA ILE A 56 4.40 -26.09 -19.42
C ILE A 56 3.51 -27.09 -18.69
N LYS A 57 4.12 -28.16 -18.18
CA LYS A 57 3.46 -29.29 -17.52
C LYS A 57 3.93 -29.43 -16.07
N ASP A 58 3.07 -30.01 -15.23
CA ASP A 58 3.35 -30.36 -13.83
C ASP A 58 3.84 -29.21 -12.92
N GLY A 59 3.55 -27.95 -13.27
CA GLY A 59 4.02 -26.81 -12.49
C GLY A 59 3.51 -25.46 -12.99
N ILE A 60 4.07 -24.39 -12.42
CA ILE A 60 3.87 -23.00 -12.85
C ILE A 60 5.20 -22.39 -13.30
N SER A 61 5.12 -21.38 -14.17
CA SER A 61 6.27 -20.53 -14.49
C SER A 61 6.65 -19.59 -13.34
N ILE A 62 7.94 -19.29 -13.22
CA ILE A 62 8.48 -18.17 -12.44
C ILE A 62 8.89 -17.07 -13.43
N LEU A 63 8.11 -16.00 -13.45
CA LEU A 63 8.14 -14.92 -14.45
C LEU A 63 8.28 -13.56 -13.77
N GLY A 64 8.71 -12.55 -14.53
CA GLY A 64 8.82 -11.16 -14.08
C GLY A 64 9.94 -10.43 -14.80
N THR A 65 9.76 -9.13 -15.08
CA THR A 65 10.80 -8.28 -15.70
C THR A 65 11.38 -7.28 -14.71
N SER A 66 10.58 -6.84 -13.74
CA SER A 66 10.96 -5.86 -12.71
C SER A 66 10.96 -6.44 -11.30
N GLY A 67 10.44 -7.67 -11.10
CA GLY A 67 10.13 -8.19 -9.77
C GLY A 67 8.88 -7.56 -9.13
N ILE A 68 8.29 -6.55 -9.78
CA ILE A 68 7.11 -5.82 -9.30
C ILE A 68 5.85 -6.44 -9.91
N VAL A 69 4.87 -6.78 -9.07
CA VAL A 69 3.56 -7.25 -9.52
C VAL A 69 2.67 -6.05 -9.81
N VAL A 70 2.27 -5.89 -11.09
CA VAL A 70 1.23 -4.94 -11.49
C VAL A 70 -0.11 -5.67 -11.58
N PRO A 71 -1.03 -5.49 -10.62
CA PRO A 71 -2.33 -6.18 -10.64
C PRO A 71 -3.29 -5.57 -11.65
N PHE A 72 -3.92 -6.40 -12.49
CA PHE A 72 -4.88 -5.98 -13.52
C PHE A 72 -6.35 -6.14 -13.12
N SER A 73 -6.63 -6.60 -11.90
CA SER A 73 -7.99 -6.83 -11.38
C SER A 73 -8.08 -6.55 -9.88
N THR A 74 -9.29 -6.29 -9.36
CA THR A 74 -9.54 -6.13 -7.92
C THR A 74 -9.00 -7.30 -7.11
N ALA A 75 -9.22 -8.53 -7.60
CA ALA A 75 -8.76 -9.75 -6.92
C ALA A 75 -7.23 -9.88 -6.93
N SER A 76 -6.57 -9.52 -8.04
CA SER A 76 -5.11 -9.53 -8.11
C SER A 76 -4.48 -8.41 -7.27
N TYR A 77 -5.14 -7.26 -7.13
CA TYR A 77 -4.68 -6.17 -6.26
C TYR A 77 -4.74 -6.60 -4.79
N ALA A 78 -5.87 -7.18 -4.37
CA ALA A 78 -6.01 -7.74 -3.02
C ALA A 78 -5.02 -8.88 -2.75
N ALA A 79 -4.73 -9.73 -3.74
CA ALA A 79 -3.70 -10.75 -3.63
C ALA A 79 -2.29 -10.15 -3.48
N SER A 80 -1.96 -9.12 -4.28
CA SER A 80 -0.69 -8.40 -4.21
C SER A 80 -0.45 -7.79 -2.83
N ILE A 81 -1.47 -7.15 -2.24
CA ILE A 81 -1.39 -6.62 -0.87
C ILE A 81 -1.05 -7.72 0.13
N ARG A 82 -1.76 -8.86 0.09
CA ARG A 82 -1.48 -9.98 1.00
C ARG A 82 -0.08 -10.53 0.83
N GLN A 83 0.38 -10.67 -0.42
CA GLN A 83 1.72 -11.17 -0.73
C GLN A 83 2.80 -10.22 -0.23
N ASN A 84 2.63 -8.91 -0.42
CA ASN A 84 3.57 -7.91 0.12
C ASN A 84 3.68 -8.00 1.64
N LEU A 85 2.54 -8.08 2.36
CA LEU A 85 2.54 -8.27 3.81
C LEU A 85 3.22 -9.59 4.23
N ASP A 86 3.01 -10.67 3.47
CA ASP A 86 3.68 -11.95 3.72
C ASP A 86 5.19 -11.85 3.52
N VAL A 87 5.66 -11.08 2.54
CA VAL A 87 7.09 -10.80 2.32
C VAL A 87 7.66 -10.00 3.50
N SER A 88 6.98 -8.94 3.95
CA SER A 88 7.47 -8.15 5.10
C SER A 88 7.67 -9.04 6.33
N ILE A 89 6.69 -9.90 6.64
CA ILE A 89 6.74 -10.82 7.78
C ILE A 89 7.83 -11.88 7.59
N ALA A 90 7.95 -12.46 6.40
CA ALA A 90 8.98 -13.45 6.10
C ALA A 90 10.40 -12.87 6.21
N MET A 91 10.54 -11.55 5.98
CA MET A 91 11.78 -10.79 6.18
C MET A 91 11.96 -10.31 7.62
N GLY A 92 11.17 -10.83 8.58
CA GLY A 92 11.29 -10.52 10.01
C GLY A 92 10.80 -9.13 10.40
N ASN A 93 10.04 -8.45 9.54
CA ASN A 93 9.48 -7.13 9.82
C ASN A 93 7.98 -7.23 10.12
N ASP A 94 7.58 -6.71 11.27
CA ASP A 94 6.18 -6.65 11.71
C ASP A 94 5.61 -5.22 11.73
N THR A 95 6.38 -4.27 11.20
CA THR A 95 5.96 -2.89 10.95
C THR A 95 5.93 -2.62 9.46
N VAL A 96 4.83 -2.02 8.98
CA VAL A 96 4.60 -1.76 7.55
C VAL A 96 4.15 -0.32 7.29
N VAL A 97 4.39 0.16 6.08
CA VAL A 97 3.93 1.47 5.59
C VAL A 97 2.92 1.25 4.49
N LEU A 98 1.66 1.55 4.77
CA LEU A 98 0.52 1.43 3.87
C LEU A 98 0.35 2.75 3.10
N THR A 99 0.68 2.74 1.82
CA THR A 99 0.71 3.95 1.00
C THR A 99 -0.44 3.96 -0.01
N THR A 100 -0.94 5.14 -0.33
CA THR A 100 -2.02 5.29 -1.32
C THR A 100 -1.58 5.12 -2.77
N GLY A 101 -0.28 5.03 -3.02
CA GLY A 101 0.37 4.87 -4.32
C GLY A 101 1.83 5.35 -4.29
N GLY A 102 2.51 5.29 -5.44
CA GLY A 102 3.96 5.57 -5.57
C GLY A 102 4.40 6.90 -4.97
N ARG A 103 3.73 8.01 -5.30
CA ARG A 103 4.14 9.33 -4.76
C ARG A 103 4.07 9.41 -3.23
N SER A 104 3.05 8.81 -2.62
CA SER A 104 2.96 8.76 -1.15
C SER A 104 4.00 7.83 -0.54
N GLU A 105 4.43 6.81 -1.28
CA GLU A 105 5.53 5.93 -0.87
C GLU A 105 6.87 6.64 -0.92
N ASP A 106 7.16 7.36 -2.01
CA ASP A 106 8.38 8.14 -2.16
C ASP A 106 8.55 9.17 -1.04
N PHE A 107 7.44 9.78 -0.60
CA PHE A 107 7.45 10.71 0.54
C PHE A 107 7.57 9.96 1.88
N ALA A 108 6.88 8.83 2.04
CA ALA A 108 6.98 8.03 3.25
C ALA A 108 8.40 7.49 3.48
N LYS A 109 9.11 7.08 2.42
CA LYS A 109 10.51 6.61 2.46
C LYS A 109 11.48 7.67 3.01
N LYS A 110 11.13 8.96 2.99
CA LYS A 110 11.95 10.04 3.54
C LYS A 110 11.78 10.24 5.06
N ILE A 111 10.69 9.74 5.64
CA ILE A 111 10.31 10.01 7.03
C ILE A 111 10.15 8.74 7.89
N VAL A 112 10.10 7.57 7.25
CA VAL A 112 10.05 6.27 7.93
C VAL A 112 11.22 5.42 7.47
N ASP A 113 12.14 5.14 8.39
CA ASP A 113 13.31 4.30 8.15
C ASP A 113 12.94 2.82 8.26
N LEU A 114 12.51 2.24 7.13
CA LEU A 114 12.20 0.81 7.00
C LEU A 114 12.73 0.29 5.65
N PRO A 115 13.01 -1.02 5.54
CA PRO A 115 13.34 -1.63 4.26
C PRO A 115 12.22 -1.50 3.23
N GLU A 116 12.56 -1.55 1.94
CA GLU A 116 11.60 -1.39 0.85
C GLU A 116 10.43 -2.38 0.91
N HIS A 117 10.68 -3.63 1.32
CA HIS A 117 9.63 -4.66 1.45
C HIS A 117 8.60 -4.38 2.55
N CYS A 118 8.80 -3.36 3.38
CA CYS A 118 7.80 -2.90 4.36
C CYS A 118 6.78 -1.93 3.76
N PHE A 119 7.02 -1.40 2.56
CA PHE A 119 6.13 -0.44 1.91
C PHE A 119 5.12 -1.15 1.02
N VAL A 120 3.84 -1.01 1.36
CA VAL A 120 2.73 -1.70 0.70
C VAL A 120 1.77 -0.68 0.11
N GLN A 121 1.71 -0.63 -1.22
CA GLN A 121 0.74 0.19 -1.93
C GLN A 121 -0.66 -0.40 -1.80
N MET A 122 -1.47 0.16 -0.90
CA MET A 122 -2.84 -0.29 -0.67
C MET A 122 -3.85 0.31 -1.65
N GLY A 123 -3.51 1.45 -2.28
CA GLY A 123 -4.39 2.13 -3.23
C GLY A 123 -5.77 2.42 -2.65
N ASP A 124 -6.78 1.73 -3.17
CA ASP A 124 -8.19 1.86 -2.79
C ASP A 124 -8.69 0.82 -1.76
N PHE A 125 -7.80 -0.05 -1.28
CA PHE A 125 -8.12 -1.19 -0.44
C PHE A 125 -7.75 -0.96 1.04
N SER A 126 -7.94 0.26 1.56
CA SER A 126 -7.51 0.63 2.91
C SER A 126 -8.09 -0.27 4.00
N GLY A 127 -9.42 -0.42 4.03
CA GLY A 127 -10.12 -1.26 5.00
C GLY A 127 -9.73 -2.74 4.87
N TYR A 128 -9.58 -3.25 3.64
CA TYR A 128 -9.09 -4.61 3.40
C TYR A 128 -7.66 -4.78 3.91
N THR A 129 -6.76 -3.85 3.61
CA THR A 129 -5.34 -3.91 3.93
C THR A 129 -5.13 -3.93 5.44
N ILE A 130 -5.77 -3.03 6.18
CA ILE A 130 -5.61 -2.99 7.64
C ILE A 130 -6.25 -4.21 8.32
N GLN A 131 -7.32 -4.76 7.75
CA GLN A 131 -7.86 -6.05 8.20
C GLN A 131 -6.86 -7.19 7.98
N GLN A 132 -6.15 -7.21 6.84
CA GLN A 132 -5.09 -8.21 6.61
C GLN A 132 -3.92 -8.03 7.59
N CYS A 133 -3.54 -6.79 7.90
CA CYS A 133 -2.53 -6.50 8.93
C CYS A 133 -2.93 -7.13 10.28
N GLY A 134 -4.18 -6.94 10.70
CA GLY A 134 -4.71 -7.54 11.93
C GLY A 134 -4.73 -9.07 11.90
N LYS A 135 -5.12 -9.67 10.77
CA LYS A 135 -5.10 -11.15 10.59
C LYS A 135 -3.70 -11.75 10.62
N LYS A 136 -2.69 -10.98 10.21
CA LYS A 136 -1.29 -11.40 10.12
C LYS A 136 -0.44 -10.94 11.32
N ASN A 137 -1.05 -10.37 12.36
CA ASN A 137 -0.39 -9.91 13.58
C ASN A 137 0.71 -8.85 13.36
N ILE A 138 0.54 -7.97 12.36
CA ILE A 138 1.38 -6.77 12.19
C ILE A 138 1.31 -5.94 13.48
N LYS A 139 2.48 -5.54 14.01
CA LYS A 139 2.61 -4.81 15.28
C LYS A 139 2.45 -3.31 15.14
N LYS A 140 2.69 -2.75 13.96
CA LYS A 140 2.46 -1.34 13.68
C LYS A 140 2.26 -1.09 12.18
N ALA A 141 1.35 -0.18 11.85
CA ALA A 141 1.15 0.27 10.47
C ALA A 141 1.20 1.79 10.37
N TYR A 142 1.98 2.33 9.43
CA TYR A 142 1.86 3.72 9.00
C TYR A 142 0.84 3.78 7.86
N VAL A 143 -0.16 4.66 7.93
CA VAL A 143 -1.13 4.89 6.87
C VAL A 143 -0.84 6.25 6.25
N VAL A 144 -0.31 6.25 5.03
CA VAL A 144 0.31 7.44 4.44
C VAL A 144 -0.33 7.78 3.10
N GLY A 145 -0.73 9.04 2.92
CA GLY A 145 -1.31 9.46 1.65
C GLY A 145 -1.67 10.93 1.56
N PHE A 146 -2.47 11.23 0.55
CA PHE A 146 -2.94 12.58 0.23
C PHE A 146 -4.43 12.73 0.53
N ILE A 147 -4.88 13.99 0.64
CA ILE A 147 -6.24 14.37 1.05
C ILE A 147 -7.33 13.59 0.30
N GLY A 148 -7.18 13.36 -1.01
CA GLY A 148 -8.22 12.69 -1.80
C GLY A 148 -8.52 11.25 -1.35
N LYS A 149 -7.50 10.49 -0.96
CA LYS A 149 -7.68 9.11 -0.50
C LYS A 149 -8.00 9.07 0.99
N LEU A 150 -7.33 9.90 1.80
CA LEU A 150 -7.58 9.98 3.24
C LEU A 150 -8.99 10.51 3.55
N ALA A 151 -9.51 11.48 2.80
CA ALA A 151 -10.91 11.93 2.94
C ALA A 151 -11.92 10.80 2.74
N LYS A 152 -11.67 9.89 1.79
CA LYS A 152 -12.55 8.72 1.59
C LYS A 152 -12.46 7.71 2.72
N MET A 153 -11.26 7.54 3.30
CA MET A 153 -11.07 6.71 4.47
C MET A 153 -11.74 7.33 5.70
N ALA A 154 -11.66 8.65 5.86
CA ALA A 154 -12.33 9.43 6.90
C ALA A 154 -13.86 9.35 6.80
N ALA A 155 -14.42 9.18 5.59
CA ALA A 155 -15.84 8.93 5.40
C ALA A 155 -16.26 7.47 5.76
N GLY A 156 -15.33 6.62 6.20
CA GLY A 156 -15.62 5.25 6.63
C GLY A 156 -15.89 4.26 5.49
N VAL A 157 -15.56 4.60 4.24
CA VAL A 157 -15.81 3.73 3.08
C VAL A 157 -14.81 2.56 3.09
N LYS A 158 -15.30 1.33 3.29
CA LYS A 158 -14.49 0.09 3.35
C LYS A 158 -13.67 -0.21 2.09
N GLN A 159 -14.18 0.16 0.92
CA GLN A 159 -13.54 -0.07 -0.37
C GLN A 159 -13.81 1.11 -1.30
N THR A 160 -12.77 1.84 -1.67
CA THR A 160 -12.91 3.05 -2.48
C THR A 160 -12.94 2.68 -3.96
N HIS A 161 -14.02 2.03 -4.40
CA HIS A 161 -14.19 1.58 -5.79
C HIS A 161 -13.87 2.70 -6.81
N VAL A 162 -12.94 2.38 -7.74
CA VAL A 162 -12.38 3.25 -8.79
C VAL A 162 -13.45 3.90 -9.69
N LYS A 163 -14.68 3.38 -9.73
CA LYS A 163 -15.79 3.87 -10.57
C LYS A 163 -16.84 4.75 -9.88
N GLY A 164 -16.79 5.01 -8.56
CA GLY A 164 -18.04 5.45 -7.88
C GLY A 164 -17.99 6.48 -6.75
N SER A 165 -16.85 6.98 -6.28
CA SER A 165 -16.88 8.02 -5.24
C SER A 165 -15.97 9.18 -5.60
N LYS A 166 -16.56 10.25 -6.13
CA LYS A 166 -15.96 11.57 -5.93
C LYS A 166 -15.84 11.81 -4.43
N VAL A 167 -14.81 12.53 -4.01
CA VAL A 167 -14.74 12.97 -2.61
C VAL A 167 -15.97 13.84 -2.36
N ASP A 168 -16.69 13.57 -1.27
CA ASP A 168 -17.86 14.35 -0.91
C ASP A 168 -17.40 15.70 -0.36
N MET A 169 -17.66 16.77 -1.12
CA MET A 169 -17.28 18.13 -0.72
C MET A 169 -18.11 18.63 0.45
N ASN A 170 -19.34 18.14 0.63
CA ASN A 170 -20.13 18.48 1.82
C ASN A 170 -19.51 17.84 3.05
N PHE A 171 -19.03 16.60 2.94
CA PHE A 171 -18.32 15.94 4.03
C PHE A 171 -17.07 16.72 4.45
N LEU A 172 -16.27 17.20 3.48
CA LEU A 172 -15.12 18.06 3.79
C LEU A 172 -15.53 19.42 4.35
N ALA A 173 -16.59 20.03 3.85
CA ALA A 173 -17.12 21.28 4.37
C ALA A 173 -17.56 21.16 5.85
N GLU A 174 -18.08 20.00 6.27
CA GLU A 174 -18.40 19.76 7.68
C GLU A 174 -17.15 19.72 8.58
N PHE A 175 -15.99 19.30 8.06
CA PHE A 175 -14.73 19.38 8.82
C PHE A 175 -14.27 20.83 8.97
N ALA A 176 -14.34 21.63 7.90
CA ALA A 176 -14.04 23.07 7.96
C ALA A 176 -14.97 23.78 8.95
N LYS A 177 -16.26 23.42 8.98
CA LYS A 177 -17.22 23.93 9.94
C LYS A 177 -16.86 23.55 11.39
N LYS A 178 -16.44 22.31 11.64
CA LYS A 178 -16.04 21.85 12.98
C LYS A 178 -14.82 22.59 13.54
N VAL A 179 -13.97 23.14 12.69
CA VAL A 179 -12.83 23.98 13.10
C VAL A 179 -13.13 25.47 13.03
N ASN A 180 -14.41 25.85 12.92
CA ASN A 180 -14.88 27.24 12.87
C ASN A 180 -14.32 28.06 11.70
N ALA A 181 -14.11 27.43 10.53
CA ALA A 181 -13.78 28.18 9.31
C ALA A 181 -14.91 29.15 8.93
N ASP A 182 -14.56 30.28 8.32
CA ASP A 182 -15.54 31.26 7.84
C ASP A 182 -16.53 30.64 6.84
N GLU A 183 -17.79 31.10 6.89
CA GLU A 183 -18.86 30.58 6.01
C GLU A 183 -18.50 30.69 4.52
N LYS A 184 -17.78 31.76 4.14
CA LYS A 184 -17.29 31.93 2.76
C LYS A 184 -16.34 30.81 2.34
N ILE A 185 -15.48 30.35 3.25
CA ILE A 185 -14.54 29.25 3.00
C ILE A 185 -15.33 27.94 2.89
N ILE A 186 -16.28 27.70 3.80
CA ILE A 186 -17.15 26.52 3.78
C ILE A 186 -17.92 26.44 2.45
N GLU A 187 -18.50 27.53 1.98
CA GLU A 187 -19.17 27.59 0.67
C GLU A 187 -18.22 27.33 -0.50
N SER A 188 -16.99 27.81 -0.41
CA SER A 188 -15.96 27.62 -1.44
C SER A 188 -15.55 26.14 -1.51
N ILE A 189 -15.42 25.47 -0.36
CA ILE A 189 -15.18 24.02 -0.28
C ILE A 189 -16.31 23.23 -0.93
N LYS A 190 -17.58 23.56 -0.65
CA LYS A 190 -18.75 22.89 -1.27
C LYS A 190 -18.76 23.00 -2.80
N LYS A 191 -18.21 24.09 -3.35
CA LYS A 191 -18.10 24.35 -4.80
C LYS A 191 -16.81 23.78 -5.42
N ALA A 192 -15.92 23.17 -4.63
CA ALA A 192 -14.66 22.67 -5.12
C ALA A 192 -14.81 21.44 -6.03
N ASN A 193 -13.98 21.36 -7.08
CA ASN A 193 -14.01 20.24 -8.03
C ASN A 193 -13.28 18.99 -7.53
N THR A 194 -12.26 19.16 -6.68
CA THR A 194 -11.39 18.07 -6.23
C THR A 194 -10.97 18.27 -4.77
N ALA A 195 -10.58 17.18 -4.10
CA ALA A 195 -10.03 17.27 -2.75
C ALA A 195 -8.69 18.04 -2.71
N ARG A 196 -7.94 18.06 -3.82
CA ARG A 196 -6.75 18.91 -3.95
C ARG A 196 -7.12 20.38 -3.86
N HIS A 197 -8.15 20.80 -4.60
CA HIS A 197 -8.66 22.17 -4.54
C HIS A 197 -9.13 22.54 -3.13
N VAL A 198 -9.75 21.59 -2.39
CA VAL A 198 -10.08 21.82 -0.97
C VAL A 198 -8.82 22.04 -0.12
N SER A 199 -7.76 21.26 -0.32
CA SER A 199 -6.47 21.47 0.38
C SER A 199 -5.92 22.87 0.10
N GLU A 200 -5.93 23.29 -1.17
CA GLU A 200 -5.48 24.63 -1.60
C GLU A 200 -6.28 25.73 -0.89
N ILE A 201 -7.61 25.65 -0.88
CA ILE A 201 -8.48 26.60 -0.16
C ILE A 201 -8.13 26.66 1.34
N ILE A 202 -7.97 25.50 1.99
CA ILE A 202 -7.66 25.42 3.42
C ILE A 202 -6.29 26.04 3.74
N GLN A 203 -5.29 25.77 2.92
CA GLN A 203 -3.93 26.29 3.09
C GLN A 203 -3.86 27.80 2.82
N GLU A 204 -4.49 28.29 1.74
CA GLU A 204 -4.52 29.72 1.41
C GLU A 204 -5.20 30.58 2.49
N ASN A 205 -6.20 30.00 3.16
CA ASN A 205 -6.96 30.69 4.22
C ASN A 205 -6.48 30.34 5.63
N ASN A 206 -5.38 29.58 5.79
CA ASN A 206 -4.81 29.17 7.08
C ASN A 206 -5.85 28.59 8.06
N VAL A 207 -6.68 27.66 7.59
CA VAL A 207 -7.70 27.02 8.43
C VAL A 207 -7.07 25.89 9.25
N ASP A 208 -6.65 26.23 10.47
CA ASP A 208 -6.01 25.30 11.40
C ASP A 208 -6.93 24.16 11.86
N GLY A 209 -6.36 22.97 12.11
CA GLY A 209 -7.09 21.82 12.64
C GLY A 209 -7.85 20.99 11.60
N PHE A 210 -8.03 21.50 10.37
CA PHE A 210 -8.79 20.82 9.33
C PHE A 210 -8.17 19.47 8.95
N PHE A 211 -6.85 19.45 8.71
CA PHE A 211 -6.12 18.26 8.30
C PHE A 211 -6.04 17.23 9.44
N GLU A 212 -5.93 17.69 10.69
CA GLU A 212 -5.94 16.87 11.88
C GLU A 212 -7.28 16.13 12.03
N LEU A 213 -8.41 16.80 11.80
CA LEU A 213 -9.72 16.13 11.82
C LEU A 213 -9.81 15.01 10.78
N ILE A 214 -9.22 15.19 9.60
CA ILE A 214 -9.13 14.12 8.61
C ILE A 214 -8.33 12.94 9.17
N CYS A 215 -7.11 13.18 9.67
CA CYS A 215 -6.27 12.12 10.22
C CYS A 215 -6.93 11.39 11.40
N ILE A 216 -7.64 12.11 12.27
CA ILE A 216 -8.39 11.55 13.40
C ILE A 216 -9.50 10.60 12.92
N GLU A 217 -10.30 11.01 11.94
CA GLU A 217 -11.37 10.14 11.43
C GLU A 217 -10.82 8.94 10.66
N VAL A 218 -9.74 9.12 9.89
CA VAL A 218 -9.02 7.98 9.26
C VAL A 218 -8.52 7.01 10.33
N TYR A 219 -7.86 7.52 11.37
CA TYR A 219 -7.32 6.70 12.46
C TYR A 219 -8.44 5.87 13.10
N LYS A 220 -9.55 6.50 13.50
CA LYS A 220 -10.72 5.82 14.09
C LYS A 220 -11.26 4.72 13.17
N HIS A 221 -11.48 5.02 11.90
CA HIS A 221 -12.04 4.04 10.97
C HIS A 221 -11.08 2.88 10.69
N MET A 222 -9.80 3.15 10.49
CA MET A 222 -8.79 2.12 10.22
C MET A 222 -8.59 1.21 11.43
N ARG A 223 -8.52 1.79 12.64
CA ARG A 223 -8.47 1.05 13.92
C ARG A 223 -9.66 0.12 14.09
N LYS A 224 -10.87 0.61 13.80
CA LYS A 224 -12.10 -0.20 13.80
C LYS A 224 -12.05 -1.35 12.78
N HIS A 225 -11.52 -1.12 11.59
CA HIS A 225 -11.42 -2.16 10.54
C HIS A 225 -10.49 -3.32 10.90
N CYS A 226 -9.52 -3.11 11.80
CA CYS A 226 -8.67 -4.15 12.34
C CYS A 226 -9.02 -4.59 13.76
N GLU A 227 -10.22 -4.26 14.26
CA GLU A 227 -10.68 -4.61 15.62
C GLU A 227 -9.68 -4.13 16.70
N GLU A 228 -9.09 -2.94 16.52
CA GLU A 228 -8.09 -2.35 17.41
C GLU A 228 -6.77 -3.14 17.57
N LYS A 229 -6.56 -4.21 16.78
CA LYS A 229 -5.40 -5.10 16.92
C LYS A 229 -4.08 -4.50 16.45
N VAL A 230 -4.13 -3.52 15.55
CA VAL A 230 -2.96 -2.92 14.92
C VAL A 230 -2.85 -1.46 15.38
N PRO A 231 -1.77 -1.08 16.09
CA PRO A 231 -1.38 0.32 16.27
C PRO A 231 -1.14 1.01 14.92
N ILE A 232 -1.67 2.22 14.75
CA ILE A 232 -1.65 2.95 13.47
C ILE A 232 -1.11 4.37 13.65
N ASP A 233 -0.25 4.81 12.75
CA ASP A 233 0.11 6.23 12.57
C ASP A 233 -0.39 6.70 11.20
N VAL A 234 -1.38 7.59 11.17
CA VAL A 234 -1.89 8.22 9.95
C VAL A 234 -1.07 9.47 9.64
N ILE A 235 -0.56 9.60 8.42
CA ILE A 235 0.22 10.75 7.96
C ILE A 235 -0.41 11.29 6.67
N LEU A 236 -0.77 12.57 6.68
CA LEU A 236 -1.27 13.30 5.53
C LEU A 236 -0.19 14.23 4.98
N PHE A 237 0.12 14.08 3.69
CA PHE A 237 1.03 14.97 2.98
C PHE A 237 0.29 15.99 2.11
N ASP A 238 0.92 17.14 1.89
CA ASP A 238 0.64 17.98 0.72
C ASP A 238 1.30 17.39 -0.54
N PHE A 239 1.19 18.07 -1.69
CA PHE A 239 1.73 17.54 -2.93
C PHE A 239 3.26 17.75 -3.04
N GLU A 240 3.83 18.62 -2.22
CA GLU A 240 5.26 18.95 -2.18
C GLU A 240 6.03 17.99 -1.26
N GLY A 241 5.31 17.23 -0.43
CA GLY A 241 5.85 16.22 0.49
C GLY A 241 5.99 16.71 1.93
N ASN A 242 5.43 17.87 2.27
CA ASN A 242 5.35 18.35 3.64
C ASN A 242 4.21 17.65 4.37
N ILE A 243 4.42 17.34 5.66
CA ILE A 243 3.40 16.74 6.50
C ILE A 243 2.40 17.83 6.90
N LEU A 244 1.15 17.68 6.48
CA LEU A 244 0.04 18.55 6.86
C LEU A 244 -0.53 18.17 8.22
N ALA A 245 -0.62 16.87 8.51
CA ALA A 245 -1.11 16.37 9.79
C ALA A 245 -0.67 14.93 10.06
N ARG A 246 -0.66 14.56 11.35
CA ARG A 246 -0.41 13.19 11.82
C ARG A 246 -1.34 12.83 12.99
N GLU A 247 -1.76 11.58 13.04
CA GLU A 247 -2.52 11.02 14.17
C GLU A 247 -2.06 9.57 14.48
N PRO A 248 -1.73 9.22 15.74
CA PRO A 248 -1.69 10.08 16.91
C PRO A 248 -0.59 11.15 16.78
N LYS A 249 -0.80 12.30 17.45
CA LYS A 249 0.27 13.28 17.64
C LYS A 249 1.39 12.60 18.43
N GLY A 250 2.58 12.53 17.82
CA GLY A 250 3.78 11.93 18.42
C GLY A 250 4.32 12.73 19.59
#